data_AF-A0A965QT20-F1
#
_entry.id   AF-A0A965QT20-F1
#
_cell.length_a   1.000
_cell.length_b   1.000
_cell.length_c   1.000
_cell.angle_alpha   90.00
_cell.angle_beta   90.00
_cell.angle_gamma   90.00
#
_symmetry.space_group_name_H-M   'P 1'
#
loop_
_entity.id
_entity.type
_entity.pdbx_description
1 polymer ?
#
loop_
_entity_poly.entity_id
_entity_poly.type
_entity_poly.pdbx_seq_one_letter_code
_entity_poly.pdbx_strand_id
1 'polypeptide(L)'
;MDPHLIEEIIYLSIQTKAKIVSKDERENGIRAILNFGHTFGHAIEAHGKYKKILHGEAVAKGMKIASKISYLEDLISKKELQEIIALLEKYRNDPIIVFTNIYGVGPKKAEELVKTH
;
A
#
# COMPACT_ATOMS: atom_id res chain seq x y z
N MET A 1 11.03 13.88 -2.31
CA MET A 1 11.74 12.93 -1.44
C MET A 1 13.11 12.67 -2.05
N ASP A 2 14.12 12.42 -1.23
CA ASP A 2 15.45 12.02 -1.72
C ASP A 2 15.35 10.70 -2.53
N PRO A 3 15.85 10.65 -3.79
CA PRO A 3 15.85 9.43 -4.59
C PRO A 3 16.47 8.21 -3.90
N HIS A 4 17.53 8.39 -3.11
CA HIS A 4 18.16 7.28 -2.38
C HIS A 4 17.24 6.71 -1.30
N LEU A 5 16.48 7.58 -0.63
CA LEU A 5 15.49 7.15 0.37
C LEU A 5 14.34 6.36 -0.28
N ILE A 6 13.91 6.74 -1.48
CA ILE A 6 12.85 6.01 -2.21
C ILE A 6 13.34 4.62 -2.59
N GLU A 7 14.58 4.51 -3.10
CA GLU A 7 15.20 3.24 -3.44
C GLU A 7 15.30 2.32 -2.22
N GLU A 8 15.72 2.85 -1.07
CA GLU A 8 15.78 2.11 0.18
C GLU A 8 14.40 1.61 0.62
N ILE A 9 13.37 2.47 0.58
CA ILE A 9 11.99 2.08 0.92
C ILE A 9 11.47 0.96 0.01
N ILE A 10 11.74 1.05 -1.30
CA ILE A 10 11.35 0.02 -2.27
C ILE A 10 12.06 -1.29 -1.97
N TYR A 11 13.38 -1.25 -1.75
CA TYR A 11 14.19 -2.42 -1.43
C TYR A 11 13.68 -3.12 -0.18
N LEU A 12 13.46 -2.38 0.92
CA LEU A 12 12.95 -2.91 2.18
C LEU A 12 11.55 -3.50 2.04
N SER A 13 10.69 -2.89 1.21
CA SER A 13 9.34 -3.40 0.93
C SER A 13 9.39 -4.75 0.20
N ILE A 14 10.25 -4.87 -0.81
CA ILE A 14 10.46 -6.11 -1.56
C ILE A 14 10.99 -7.21 -0.63
N GLN A 15 12.02 -6.91 0.16
CA GLN A 15 12.61 -7.85 1.11
C GLN A 15 11.60 -8.35 2.13
N THR A 16 10.79 -7.45 2.69
CA THR A 16 9.74 -7.80 3.68
C THR A 16 8.70 -8.72 3.07
N LYS A 17 8.20 -8.39 1.87
CA LYS A 17 7.23 -9.22 1.15
C LYS A 17 7.81 -10.60 0.82
N ALA A 18 9.03 -10.65 0.29
CA ALA A 18 9.70 -11.91 -0.05
C ALA A 18 9.85 -12.82 1.17
N LYS A 19 10.25 -12.25 2.31
CA LYS A 19 10.38 -12.97 3.60
C LYS A 19 9.06 -13.53 4.11
N ILE A 20 7.95 -12.83 3.93
CA ILE A 20 6.63 -13.30 4.38
C ILE A 20 6.10 -14.37 3.42
N VAL A 21 6.22 -14.13 2.10
CA VAL A 21 5.75 -15.07 1.07
C VAL A 21 6.54 -16.37 1.13
N SER A 22 7.85 -16.36 1.33
CA SER A 22 8.66 -17.59 1.44
C SER A 22 8.31 -18.45 2.66
N LYS A 23 7.72 -17.85 3.70
CA LYS A 23 7.23 -18.57 4.89
C LYS A 23 5.83 -19.14 4.70
N ASP A 24 5.05 -18.59 3.78
CA ASP A 24 3.65 -18.96 3.55
C ASP A 24 3.23 -18.62 2.11
N GLU A 25 3.71 -19.42 1.15
CA GLU A 25 3.46 -19.17 -0.27
C GLU A 25 1.98 -19.34 -0.65
N ARG A 26 1.24 -20.17 0.08
CA ARG A 26 -0.16 -20.50 -0.23
C ARG A 26 -1.18 -19.66 0.55
N GLU A 27 -0.73 -18.72 1.37
CA GLU A 27 -1.57 -17.79 2.13
C GLU A 27 -2.51 -18.48 3.13
N ASN A 28 -1.99 -19.45 3.86
CA ASN A 28 -2.75 -20.20 4.87
C ASN A 28 -2.58 -19.64 6.30
N GLY A 29 -1.76 -18.61 6.50
CA GLY A 29 -1.48 -18.05 7.81
C GLY A 29 -0.86 -16.67 7.76
N ILE A 30 0.43 -16.57 8.05
CA ILE A 30 1.12 -15.28 8.26
C ILE A 30 1.05 -14.35 7.05
N ARG A 31 0.92 -14.86 5.83
CA ARG A 31 0.84 -14.00 4.63
C ARG A 31 -0.39 -13.11 4.63
N ALA A 32 -1.44 -13.44 5.38
CA ALA A 32 -2.63 -12.60 5.53
C ALA A 32 -2.31 -11.18 6.03
N ILE A 33 -1.19 -10.96 6.74
CA ILE A 33 -0.79 -9.61 7.19
C ILE A 33 -0.51 -8.66 6.02
N LEU A 34 -0.11 -9.19 4.84
CA LEU A 34 0.10 -8.39 3.64
C LEU A 34 -1.22 -7.84 3.07
N ASN A 35 -2.35 -8.42 3.45
CA ASN A 35 -3.68 -7.99 3.05
C ASN A 35 -4.25 -6.90 3.97
N PHE A 36 -3.44 -6.28 4.83
CA PHE A 36 -3.89 -5.16 5.64
C PHE A 36 -4.53 -4.07 4.77
N GLY A 37 -5.79 -3.75 5.06
CA GLY A 37 -6.62 -2.81 4.29
C GLY A 37 -7.27 -3.35 3.01
N HIS A 38 -6.89 -4.53 2.50
CA HIS A 38 -7.37 -5.02 1.20
C HIS A 38 -8.83 -5.49 1.22
N THR A 39 -9.34 -6.02 2.34
CA THR A 39 -10.76 -6.41 2.45
C THR A 39 -11.70 -5.24 2.15
N PHE A 40 -11.47 -4.10 2.81
CA PHE A 40 -12.25 -2.89 2.57
C PHE A 40 -11.82 -2.17 1.28
N GLY A 41 -10.54 -2.24 0.90
CA GLY A 41 -10.04 -1.69 -0.36
C GLY A 41 -10.74 -2.29 -1.58
N HIS A 42 -10.79 -3.61 -1.68
CA HIS A 42 -11.50 -4.31 -2.77
C HIS A 42 -13.00 -4.00 -2.77
N ALA A 43 -13.63 -3.87 -1.60
CA ALA A 43 -15.03 -3.46 -1.51
C ALA A 43 -15.26 -2.03 -2.06
N ILE A 44 -14.36 -1.10 -1.78
CA ILE A 44 -14.39 0.28 -2.29
C ILE A 44 -14.19 0.30 -3.81
N GLU A 45 -13.23 -0.47 -4.33
CA GLU A 45 -12.99 -0.59 -5.78
C GLU A 45 -14.20 -1.15 -6.52
N ALA A 46 -14.79 -2.22 -5.98
CA ALA A 46 -15.97 -2.86 -6.56
C ALA A 46 -17.17 -1.91 -6.62
N HIS A 47 -17.40 -1.13 -5.55
CA HIS A 47 -18.45 -0.11 -5.52
C HIS A 47 -18.21 1.00 -6.58
N GLY A 48 -16.94 1.38 -6.78
CA GLY A 48 -16.52 2.34 -7.81
C GLY A 48 -16.45 1.78 -9.24
N LYS A 49 -16.82 0.51 -9.44
CA LYS A 49 -16.66 -0.24 -10.71
C LYS A 49 -15.23 -0.16 -11.27
N TYR A 50 -14.21 -0.07 -10.41
CA TYR A 50 -12.79 0.02 -10.77
C TYR A 50 -12.39 1.20 -11.66
N LYS A 51 -13.25 2.21 -11.83
CA LYS A 51 -13.04 3.30 -12.80
C LYS A 51 -12.72 4.67 -12.19
N LYS A 52 -12.86 4.82 -10.87
CA LYS A 52 -12.82 6.14 -10.20
C LYS A 52 -11.79 6.27 -9.09
N ILE A 53 -11.27 5.16 -8.56
CA ILE A 53 -10.37 5.14 -7.41
C ILE A 53 -9.20 4.23 -7.78
N LEU A 54 -7.97 4.73 -7.58
CA LEU A 54 -6.75 3.94 -7.78
C LEU A 54 -6.65 2.86 -6.70
N HIS A 55 -6.06 1.71 -7.03
CA HIS A 55 -5.89 0.61 -6.09
C HIS A 55 -5.22 1.05 -4.77
N GLY A 56 -4.11 1.78 -4.86
CA GLY A 56 -3.42 2.29 -3.68
C GLY A 56 -4.28 3.24 -2.83
N GLU A 57 -5.14 4.05 -3.45
CA GLU A 57 -6.06 4.93 -2.72
C GLU A 57 -7.17 4.14 -2.01
N ALA A 58 -7.71 3.11 -2.69
CA ALA A 58 -8.72 2.23 -2.11
C ALA A 58 -8.15 1.44 -0.92
N VAL A 59 -6.96 0.86 -1.08
CA VAL A 59 -6.25 0.13 0.00
C VAL A 59 -5.94 1.07 1.17
N ALA A 60 -5.46 2.30 0.91
CA ALA A 60 -5.21 3.28 1.98
C ALA A 60 -6.49 3.64 2.75
N LYS A 61 -7.63 3.83 2.07
CA LYS A 61 -8.94 4.00 2.73
C LYS A 61 -9.32 2.76 3.53
N GLY A 62 -9.06 1.58 2.99
CA GLY A 62 -9.31 0.31 3.66
C GLY A 62 -8.46 0.12 4.93
N MET A 63 -7.20 0.55 4.92
CA MET A 63 -6.33 0.56 6.10
C MET A 63 -6.90 1.47 7.20
N LYS A 64 -7.41 2.66 6.85
CA LYS A 64 -8.08 3.55 7.83
C LYS A 64 -9.29 2.89 8.48
N ILE A 65 -10.09 2.18 7.69
CA ILE A 65 -11.28 1.46 8.20
C ILE A 65 -10.83 0.32 9.14
N ALA A 66 -9.88 -0.50 8.69
CA ALA A 66 -9.35 -1.62 9.48
C ALA A 66 -8.76 -1.13 10.81
N SER A 67 -7.93 -0.07 10.81
CA SER A 67 -7.37 0.50 12.05
C SER A 67 -8.43 1.06 12.99
N LYS A 68 -9.49 1.72 12.46
CA LYS A 68 -10.60 2.19 13.29
C LYS A 68 -11.34 1.04 13.95
N ILE A 69 -11.58 -0.05 13.22
CA ILE A 69 -12.18 -1.26 13.78
C ILE A 69 -11.27 -1.85 14.86
N SER A 70 -9.97 -2.00 14.58
CA SER A 70 -9.00 -2.49 15.59
C SER A 70 -8.97 -1.62 16.86
N TYR A 71 -9.14 -0.31 16.74
CA TYR A 71 -9.25 0.56 17.91
C TYR A 71 -10.55 0.36 18.68
N LEU A 72 -11.68 0.18 17.97
CA LEU A 72 -12.98 -0.08 18.61
C LEU A 72 -13.05 -1.45 19.29
N GLU A 73 -12.25 -2.41 18.83
CA GLU A 73 -12.08 -3.75 19.41
C GLU A 73 -10.96 -3.80 20.46
N ASP A 74 -10.43 -2.64 20.90
CA ASP A 74 -9.34 -2.51 21.88
C ASP A 74 -8.03 -3.25 21.51
N LEU A 75 -7.82 -3.56 20.22
CA LEU A 75 -6.62 -4.24 19.71
C LEU A 75 -5.42 -3.30 19.51
N ILE A 76 -5.68 -2.00 19.35
CA ILE A 76 -4.67 -0.95 19.24
C ILE A 76 -5.07 0.24 20.10
N SER A 77 -4.08 0.98 20.57
CA SER A 77 -4.26 2.22 21.30
C SER A 77 -4.74 3.37 20.40
N LYS A 78 -5.33 4.40 21.01
CA LYS A 78 -5.68 5.65 20.33
C LYS A 78 -4.46 6.31 19.68
N LYS A 79 -3.29 6.18 20.31
CA LYS A 79 -2.03 6.72 19.80
C LYS A 79 -1.62 6.03 18.49
N GLU A 80 -1.63 4.70 18.46
CA GLU A 80 -1.31 3.92 17.26
C GLU A 80 -2.28 4.23 16.12
N LEU A 81 -3.58 4.34 16.42
CA LEU A 81 -4.57 4.78 15.43
C LEU A 81 -4.20 6.14 14.84
N GLN A 82 -3.86 7.12 15.69
CA GLN A 82 -3.49 8.46 15.25
C GLN A 82 -2.22 8.46 14.38
N GLU A 83 -1.21 7.67 14.74
CA GLU A 83 0.03 7.53 13.97
C GLU A 83 -0.22 6.93 12.58
N ILE A 84 -1.04 5.87 12.51
CA ILE A 84 -1.41 5.24 11.23
C ILE A 84 -2.16 6.25 10.34
N ILE A 85 -3.16 6.94 10.89
CA ILE A 85 -3.93 7.94 10.11
C ILE A 85 -3.02 9.08 9.65
N ALA A 86 -2.16 9.61 10.51
CA ALA A 86 -1.24 10.68 10.17
C ALA A 86 -0.27 10.28 9.05
N LEU A 87 0.27 9.05 9.09
CA LEU A 87 1.13 8.51 8.05
C LEU A 87 0.39 8.41 6.70
N LEU A 88 -0.82 7.85 6.71
CA LEU A 88 -1.62 7.69 5.48
C LEU A 88 -2.04 9.04 4.88
N GLU A 89 -2.33 10.05 5.69
CA GLU A 89 -2.65 11.40 5.21
C GLU A 89 -1.42 12.14 4.68
N LYS A 90 -0.26 11.96 5.32
CA LYS A 90 1.01 12.59 4.89
C LYS A 90 1.36 12.21 3.45
N TYR A 91 1.18 10.95 3.08
CA TYR A 91 1.52 10.44 1.74
C TYR A 91 0.34 10.42 0.77
N ARG A 92 -0.86 10.82 1.20
CA ARG A 92 -2.06 10.88 0.34
C ARG A 92 -1.88 11.79 -0.88
N ASN A 93 -1.11 12.87 -0.72
CA ASN A 93 -0.86 13.88 -1.74
C ASN A 93 0.54 13.78 -2.36
N ASP A 94 1.27 12.68 -2.14
CA ASP A 94 2.65 12.58 -2.64
C ASP A 94 2.66 12.37 -4.17
N PRO A 95 3.35 13.23 -4.94
CA PRO A 95 3.40 13.16 -6.40
C PRO A 95 4.00 11.85 -6.96
N ILE A 96 4.64 11.01 -6.15
CA ILE A 96 5.08 9.67 -6.59
C ILE A 96 3.88 8.75 -6.86
N ILE A 97 2.80 8.88 -6.10
CA ILE A 97 1.51 8.22 -6.40
C ILE A 97 0.86 8.86 -7.64
N VAL A 98 1.12 10.15 -7.88
CA VAL A 98 0.67 10.85 -9.09
C VAL A 98 1.51 10.49 -10.33
N PHE A 99 2.76 10.03 -10.19
CA PHE A 99 3.61 9.67 -11.32
C PHE A 99 3.06 8.48 -12.13
N THR A 100 2.45 7.51 -11.45
CA THR A 100 1.67 6.44 -12.12
C THR A 100 0.38 6.97 -12.75
N ASN A 101 -0.18 8.05 -12.20
CA ASN A 101 -1.40 8.72 -12.65
C ASN A 101 -1.22 9.55 -13.93
N ILE A 102 0.00 10.02 -14.24
CA ILE A 102 0.27 10.85 -15.43
C ILE A 102 0.77 10.02 -16.62
N TYR A 103 1.58 8.98 -16.39
CA TYR A 103 2.30 8.30 -17.48
C TYR A 103 1.83 6.88 -17.81
N GLY A 104 0.88 6.29 -17.07
CA GLY A 104 0.30 4.99 -17.41
C GLY A 104 1.31 3.84 -17.54
N VAL A 105 2.40 3.90 -16.77
CA VAL A 105 3.53 2.99 -16.94
C VAL A 105 3.39 1.80 -16.01
N GLY A 106 2.90 0.68 -16.54
CA GLY A 106 3.00 -0.63 -15.87
C GLY A 106 4.46 -1.09 -15.73
N PRO A 107 4.72 -2.10 -14.88
CA PRO A 107 6.07 -2.52 -14.46
C PRO A 107 7.03 -2.89 -15.62
N LYS A 108 6.52 -3.17 -16.82
CA LYS A 108 7.34 -3.52 -17.99
C LYS A 108 8.10 -2.35 -18.64
N LYS A 109 7.72 -1.10 -18.42
CA LYS A 109 8.41 0.06 -19.04
C LYS A 109 9.47 0.71 -18.15
N ALA A 110 9.50 0.37 -16.86
CA ALA A 110 10.56 0.82 -15.96
C ALA A 110 11.91 0.20 -16.34
N GLU A 111 11.93 -1.02 -16.87
CA GLU A 111 13.15 -1.70 -17.34
C GLU A 111 13.74 -1.08 -18.64
N GLU A 112 12.93 -0.41 -19.46
CA GLU A 112 13.41 0.27 -20.68
C GLU A 112 14.12 1.59 -20.36
N LEU A 113 13.67 2.32 -19.33
CA LEU A 113 14.25 3.62 -18.96
C LEU A 113 15.62 3.51 -18.28
N VAL A 114 15.98 2.35 -17.74
CA VAL A 114 17.30 2.11 -17.12
C VAL A 114 18.34 1.63 -18.14
N LYS A 115 17.94 1.23 -19.36
CA LYS A 115 18.85 0.73 -20.41
C LYS A 115 19.34 1.78 -21.41
N THR A 116 18.89 3.02 -21.27
CA THR A 116 19.44 4.15 -22.02
C THR A 116 20.01 5.11 -20.99
N HIS A 117 21.24 4.83 -20.54
CA HIS A 117 22.34 5.75 -20.20
C HIS A 117 23.58 4.87 -19.92
#